data_AF-A0AAV7KJ21-F1
#
_entry.id   AF-A0AAV7KJ21-F1
#
_cell.length_a   1.000
_cell.length_b   1.000
_cell.length_c   1.000
_cell.angle_alpha   90.00
_cell.angle_beta   90.00
_cell.angle_gamma   90.00
#
_symmetry.space_group_name_H-M   'P 1'
#
loop_
_entity.id
_entity.type
_entity.pdbx_description
1 polymer ?
#
loop_
_entity_poly.entity_id
_entity_poly.type
_entity_poly.pdbx_seq_one_letter_code
_entity_poly.pdbx_strand_id
1 'polypeptide(L)'
;MDLIAVEKDRIEEKLRRDEEVVQLIKNSLQQSSQNTQNLTNILESVQGRLKRLETTIIPVYKETLEQTRMQKNVESSLVALNRVIGYHYLCEQVEAKIHAGPSASDLDDYLQTLEKLRDARDYFTVYSPHSVDLEEVSNLFESGCDRLIKEFRIILQKNSHPVPDSILIDLATSEDLTPPEHFSVRVMSQLQAITRYLVNKGLSTDFMNVYFQVSSVLLHYLTCLRDFYRDIIEMSIFTCHQGQILDCSMGRA
;
A
#
# COMPACT_ATOMS: atom_id res chain seq x y z
N MET A 1 42.19 33.72 -106.48
CA MET A 1 42.12 32.31 -106.07
C MET A 1 42.57 32.13 -104.61
N ASP A 2 43.50 32.92 -104.09
CA ASP A 2 44.03 32.79 -102.71
C ASP A 2 43.03 33.02 -101.56
N LEU A 3 42.08 33.97 -101.68
CA LEU A 3 41.16 34.27 -100.58
C LEU A 3 40.20 33.10 -100.24
N ILE A 4 39.84 32.31 -101.26
CA ILE A 4 38.94 31.16 -101.10
C ILE A 4 39.69 30.01 -100.43
N ALA A 5 40.98 29.83 -100.70
CA ALA A 5 41.81 28.82 -100.05
C ALA A 5 41.99 29.12 -98.54
N VAL A 6 42.27 30.38 -98.19
CA VAL A 6 42.45 30.78 -96.77
C VAL A 6 41.18 30.59 -95.94
N GLU A 7 40.01 30.97 -96.46
CA GLU A 7 38.75 30.73 -95.73
C GLU A 7 38.37 29.25 -95.69
N LYS A 8 38.74 28.46 -96.71
CA LYS A 8 38.59 27.00 -96.68
C LYS A 8 39.42 26.37 -95.56
N ASP A 9 40.70 26.74 -95.44
CA ASP A 9 41.59 26.23 -94.39
C ASP A 9 41.10 26.63 -92.99
N ARG A 10 40.56 27.85 -92.85
CA ARG A 10 39.99 28.33 -91.57
C ARG A 10 38.72 27.56 -91.18
N ILE A 11 37.89 27.18 -92.15
CA ILE A 11 36.71 26.35 -91.94
C ILE A 11 37.14 24.92 -91.58
N GLU A 12 38.12 24.34 -92.26
CA GLU A 12 38.67 23.02 -91.93
C GLU A 12 39.24 22.98 -90.51
N GLU A 13 39.96 24.00 -90.07
CA GLU A 13 40.51 24.06 -88.71
C GLU A 13 39.43 24.26 -87.63
N LYS A 14 38.35 24.99 -87.93
CA LYS A 14 37.19 25.06 -87.04
C LYS A 14 36.47 23.72 -86.95
N LEU A 15 36.28 23.05 -88.10
CA LEU A 15 35.64 21.75 -88.16
C LEU A 15 36.42 20.72 -87.34
N ARG A 16 37.76 20.72 -87.45
CA ARG A 16 38.66 19.86 -86.66
C ARG A 16 38.51 20.09 -85.15
N ARG A 17 38.48 21.35 -84.71
CA ARG A 17 38.28 21.68 -83.29
C ARG A 17 36.90 21.29 -82.79
N ASP A 18 35.86 21.53 -83.60
CA ASP A 18 34.50 21.14 -83.25
C ASP A 18 34.38 19.61 -83.17
N GLU A 19 35.06 18.86 -84.05
CA GLU A 19 35.16 17.39 -83.97
C GLU A 19 35.86 16.93 -82.68
N GLU A 20 36.98 17.54 -82.29
CA GLU A 20 37.69 17.24 -81.04
C GLU A 20 36.81 17.52 -79.80
N VAL A 21 36.11 18.65 -79.77
CA VAL A 21 35.20 19.01 -78.67
C VAL A 21 34.02 18.04 -78.61
N VAL A 22 33.46 17.65 -79.75
CA VAL A 22 32.38 16.65 -79.81
C VAL A 22 32.87 15.30 -79.28
N GLN A 23 34.11 14.90 -79.59
CA GLN A 23 34.69 13.66 -79.04
C GLN A 23 34.87 13.74 -77.52
N LEU A 24 35.36 14.86 -76.99
CA LEU A 24 35.47 15.10 -75.55
C LEU A 24 34.11 15.01 -74.84
N ILE A 25 33.09 15.67 -75.38
CA ILE A 25 31.73 15.64 -74.82
C ILE A 25 31.17 14.22 -74.86
N LYS A 26 31.36 13.48 -75.96
CA LYS A 26 30.96 12.08 -76.05
C LYS A 26 31.64 11.21 -74.99
N ASN A 27 32.95 11.39 -74.78
CA ASN A 27 33.70 10.66 -73.77
C ASN A 27 33.23 10.98 -72.34
N SER A 28 33.01 12.26 -72.02
CA SER A 28 32.45 12.66 -70.71
C SER A 28 31.03 12.15 -70.51
N LEU A 29 30.18 12.17 -71.56
CA LEU A 29 28.83 11.62 -71.49
C LEU A 29 28.85 10.12 -71.25
N GLN A 30 29.72 9.38 -71.94
CA GLN A 30 29.91 7.95 -71.75
C GLN A 30 30.39 7.64 -70.33
N GLN A 31 31.34 8.41 -69.81
CA GLN A 31 31.83 8.27 -68.43
C GLN A 31 30.72 8.57 -67.41
N SER A 32 29.92 9.62 -67.62
CA SER A 32 28.76 9.93 -66.78
C SER A 32 27.69 8.85 -66.83
N SER A 33 27.42 8.29 -68.01
CA SER A 33 26.50 7.16 -68.18
C SER A 33 26.99 5.92 -67.43
N GLN A 34 28.29 5.63 -67.49
CA GLN A 34 28.89 4.51 -66.80
C GLN A 34 28.86 4.69 -65.27
N ASN A 35 29.12 5.90 -64.78
CA ASN A 35 28.96 6.25 -63.36
C ASN A 35 27.51 6.10 -62.89
N THR A 36 26.55 6.51 -63.74
CA THR A 36 25.11 6.34 -63.44
C THR A 36 24.74 4.87 -63.36
N GLN A 37 25.23 4.05 -64.29
CA GLN A 37 25.00 2.60 -64.25
C GLN A 37 25.60 1.96 -62.99
N ASN A 38 26.81 2.38 -62.60
CA ASN A 38 27.44 1.92 -61.36
C ASN A 38 26.61 2.28 -60.13
N LEU A 39 26.06 3.51 -60.08
CA LEU A 39 25.17 3.93 -59.00
C LEU A 39 23.88 3.09 -58.95
N THR A 40 23.26 2.82 -60.10
CA THR A 40 22.08 1.94 -60.18
C THR A 40 22.39 0.54 -59.64
N ASN A 41 23.53 -0.05 -60.04
CA ASN A 41 23.95 -1.36 -59.57
C ASN A 41 24.19 -1.39 -58.05
N ILE A 42 24.76 -0.31 -57.49
CA ILE A 42 24.95 -0.18 -56.04
C ILE A 42 23.60 -0.09 -55.32
N LEU A 43 22.66 0.71 -55.82
CA LEU A 43 21.32 0.84 -55.25
C LEU A 43 20.56 -0.49 -55.26
N GLU A 44 20.60 -1.23 -56.37
CA GLU A 44 20.00 -2.56 -56.45
C GLU A 44 20.60 -3.53 -55.42
N SER A 45 21.92 -3.49 -55.23
CA SER A 45 22.61 -4.29 -54.20
C SER A 45 22.17 -3.91 -52.79
N VAL A 46 22.09 -2.63 -52.48
CA VAL A 46 21.61 -2.14 -51.18
C VAL A 46 20.16 -2.54 -50.95
N GLN A 47 19.30 -2.39 -51.95
CA GLN A 47 17.89 -2.75 -51.87
C GLN A 47 17.71 -4.27 -51.67
N GLY A 48 18.52 -5.09 -52.35
CA GLY A 48 18.56 -6.53 -52.15
C GLY A 48 19.00 -6.92 -50.74
N ARG A 49 20.02 -6.25 -50.19
CA ARG A 49 20.47 -6.45 -48.80
C ARG A 49 19.42 -6.01 -47.79
N LEU A 50 18.76 -4.88 -48.01
CA LEU A 50 17.71 -4.37 -47.13
C LEU A 50 16.52 -5.34 -47.09
N LYS A 51 16.10 -5.84 -48.25
CA LYS A 51 15.02 -6.83 -48.35
C LYS A 51 15.36 -8.13 -47.62
N ARG A 52 16.60 -8.64 -47.77
CA ARG A 52 17.06 -9.82 -47.02
C ARG A 52 17.08 -9.57 -45.52
N LEU A 53 17.52 -8.39 -45.10
CA LEU A 53 17.55 -7.99 -43.70
C LEU A 53 16.13 -7.91 -43.12
N GLU A 54 15.20 -7.26 -43.81
CA GLU A 54 13.81 -7.16 -43.42
C GLU A 54 13.16 -8.54 -43.28
N THR A 55 13.36 -9.41 -44.27
CA THR A 55 12.85 -10.79 -44.26
C THR A 55 13.40 -11.61 -43.09
N THR A 56 14.61 -11.27 -42.61
CA THR A 56 15.26 -11.98 -41.50
C THR A 56 14.91 -11.38 -40.13
N ILE A 57 14.82 -10.05 -40.01
CA ILE A 57 14.59 -9.37 -38.73
C ILE A 57 13.13 -9.48 -38.30
N ILE A 58 12.16 -9.35 -39.21
CA ILE A 58 10.75 -9.42 -38.87
C ILE A 58 10.37 -10.72 -38.12
N PRO A 59 10.73 -11.93 -38.59
CA PRO A 59 10.38 -13.15 -37.88
C PRO A 59 11.08 -13.23 -36.51
N VAL A 60 12.35 -12.81 -36.41
CA VAL A 60 13.09 -12.78 -35.13
C VAL A 60 12.40 -11.87 -34.13
N TYR A 61 11.95 -10.68 -34.55
CA TYR A 61 11.22 -9.76 -33.69
C TYR A 61 9.88 -10.34 -33.21
N LYS A 62 9.14 -10.99 -34.11
CA LYS A 62 7.88 -11.67 -33.76
C LYS A 62 8.10 -12.80 -32.76
N GLU A 63 9.09 -13.65 -33.01
CA GLU A 63 9.44 -14.76 -32.12
C GLU A 63 9.88 -14.25 -30.74
N THR A 64 10.69 -13.18 -30.70
CA THR A 64 11.10 -12.53 -29.44
C THR A 64 9.90 -11.98 -28.66
N LEU A 65 8.93 -11.37 -29.33
CA LEU A 65 7.70 -10.89 -28.70
C LEU A 65 6.85 -12.03 -28.13
N GLU A 66 6.69 -13.11 -28.89
CA GLU A 66 5.96 -14.30 -28.45
C GLU A 66 6.64 -14.97 -27.25
N GLN A 67 7.96 -15.12 -27.29
CA GLN A 67 8.75 -15.63 -26.17
C GLN A 67 8.60 -14.74 -24.93
N THR A 68 8.68 -13.42 -25.09
CA THR A 68 8.49 -12.47 -23.96
C THR A 68 7.09 -12.60 -23.37
N ARG A 69 6.06 -12.77 -24.21
CA ARG A 69 4.68 -12.97 -23.74
C ARG A 69 4.54 -14.31 -23.00
N MET A 70 5.11 -15.38 -23.55
CA MET A 70 5.12 -16.69 -22.91
C MET A 70 5.83 -16.64 -21.56
N GLN A 71 6.98 -15.97 -21.48
CA GLN A 71 7.74 -15.78 -20.24
C GLN A 71 6.89 -15.07 -19.17
N LYS A 72 6.19 -13.98 -19.53
CA LYS A 72 5.29 -13.28 -18.60
C LYS A 72 4.15 -14.15 -18.11
N ASN A 73 3.57 -14.97 -18.98
CA ASN A 73 2.50 -15.90 -18.59
C ASN A 73 3.01 -16.96 -17.62
N VAL A 74 4.19 -17.53 -17.89
CA VAL A 74 4.84 -18.51 -17.01
C VAL A 74 5.15 -17.87 -15.65
N GLU A 75 5.73 -16.67 -15.63
CA GLU A 75 6.05 -15.95 -14.39
C GLU A 75 4.78 -15.66 -13.57
N SER A 76 3.73 -15.17 -14.22
CA SER A 76 2.43 -14.92 -13.56
C SER A 76 1.83 -16.20 -12.99
N SER A 77 1.96 -17.31 -13.70
CA SER A 77 1.46 -18.63 -13.26
C SER A 77 2.27 -19.16 -12.08
N LEU A 78 3.59 -18.95 -12.09
CA LEU A 78 4.49 -19.32 -11.01
C LEU A 78 4.20 -18.50 -9.74
N VAL A 79 3.95 -17.19 -9.88
CA VAL A 79 3.53 -16.34 -8.75
C VAL A 79 2.20 -16.82 -8.15
N ALA A 80 1.22 -17.12 -9.00
CA ALA A 80 -0.05 -17.66 -8.54
C ALA A 80 0.14 -18.99 -7.79
N LEU A 81 0.94 -19.90 -8.34
CA LEU A 81 1.22 -21.21 -7.73
C LEU A 81 1.97 -21.06 -6.39
N ASN A 82 2.98 -20.20 -6.33
CA ASN A 82 3.68 -19.89 -5.07
C ASN A 82 2.75 -19.30 -4.01
N ARG A 83 1.76 -18.50 -4.42
CA ARG A 83 0.75 -17.97 -3.49
C ARG A 83 -0.11 -19.10 -2.91
N VAL A 84 -0.54 -20.07 -3.72
CA VAL A 84 -1.32 -21.23 -3.24
C VAL A 84 -0.49 -22.09 -2.30
N ILE A 85 0.75 -22.42 -2.68
CA ILE A 85 1.69 -23.14 -1.81
C ILE A 85 1.87 -22.40 -0.49
N GLY A 86 2.06 -21.08 -0.56
CA GLY A 86 2.21 -20.22 0.62
C GLY A 86 1.02 -20.29 1.57
N TYR A 87 -0.21 -20.40 1.06
CA TYR A 87 -1.40 -20.52 1.90
C TYR A 87 -1.52 -21.86 2.62
N HIS A 88 -1.10 -22.97 2.01
CA HIS A 88 -1.09 -24.27 2.68
C HIS A 88 -0.10 -24.33 3.85
N TYR A 89 1.06 -23.66 3.74
CA TYR A 89 2.04 -23.59 4.84
C TYR A 89 1.85 -22.39 5.76
N LEU A 90 0.82 -21.58 5.55
CA LEU A 90 0.64 -20.33 6.29
C LEU A 90 0.27 -20.62 7.76
N CYS A 91 -0.60 -21.61 8.01
CA CYS A 91 -1.01 -21.99 9.36
C CYS A 91 0.19 -22.35 10.23
N GLU A 92 1.01 -23.31 9.80
CA GLU A 92 2.19 -23.77 10.55
C GLU A 92 3.19 -22.64 10.85
N GLN A 93 3.41 -21.73 9.89
CA GLN A 93 4.35 -20.62 10.06
C GLN A 93 3.84 -19.53 11.01
N VAL A 94 2.53 -19.29 10.98
CA VAL A 94 1.90 -18.18 11.69
C VAL A 94 1.38 -18.60 13.06
N GLU A 95 1.07 -19.88 13.26
CA GLU A 95 0.52 -20.42 14.50
C GLU A 95 1.33 -20.02 15.73
N ALA A 96 2.66 -20.22 15.70
CA ALA A 96 3.54 -19.85 16.81
C ALA A 96 3.45 -18.35 17.17
N LYS A 97 3.34 -17.48 16.16
CA LYS A 97 3.26 -16.02 16.33
C LYS A 97 1.88 -15.60 16.85
N ILE A 98 0.81 -16.22 16.36
CA ILE A 98 -0.54 -16.00 16.87
C ILE A 98 -0.64 -16.45 18.34
N HIS A 99 -0.06 -17.60 18.68
CA HIS A 99 -0.03 -18.10 20.05
C HIS A 99 0.80 -17.25 21.01
N ALA A 100 1.88 -16.61 20.54
CA ALA A 100 2.67 -15.67 21.33
C ALA A 100 1.93 -14.37 21.65
N GLY A 101 1.00 -13.97 20.77
CA GLY A 101 0.14 -12.80 20.95
C GLY A 101 0.81 -11.45 20.62
N PRO A 102 0.01 -10.38 20.57
CA PRO A 102 0.45 -9.03 20.17
C PRO A 102 1.37 -8.33 21.19
N SER A 103 1.53 -8.87 22.40
CA SER A 103 2.49 -8.39 23.40
C SER A 103 3.94 -8.80 23.08
N ALA A 104 4.14 -9.90 22.35
CA ALA A 104 5.45 -10.49 22.09
C ALA A 104 6.08 -10.06 20.75
N SER A 105 5.27 -9.48 19.85
CA SER A 105 5.70 -8.97 18.53
C SER A 105 5.20 -7.55 18.35
N ASP A 106 5.83 -6.78 17.46
CA ASP A 106 5.31 -5.45 17.14
C ASP A 106 3.86 -5.54 16.67
N LEU A 107 2.99 -4.70 17.22
CA LEU A 107 1.55 -4.72 16.92
C LEU A 107 1.27 -4.66 15.41
N ASP A 108 2.05 -3.86 14.67
CA ASP A 108 1.91 -3.74 13.21
C ASP A 108 2.22 -5.05 12.48
N ASP A 109 3.30 -5.73 12.88
CA ASP A 109 3.70 -7.01 12.31
C ASP A 109 2.70 -8.13 12.66
N TYR A 110 2.08 -8.08 13.85
CA TYR A 110 0.97 -8.95 14.21
C TYR A 110 -0.27 -8.70 13.35
N LEU A 111 -0.65 -7.44 13.12
CA LEU A 111 -1.79 -7.06 12.28
C LEU A 111 -1.58 -7.48 10.82
N GLN A 112 -0.38 -7.29 10.26
CA GLN A 112 -0.04 -7.76 8.91
C GLN A 112 -0.13 -9.30 8.81
N THR A 113 0.23 -10.01 9.87
CA THR A 113 0.13 -11.47 9.92
C THR A 113 -1.33 -11.93 9.93
N LEU A 114 -2.19 -11.25 10.69
CA LEU A 114 -3.64 -11.49 10.66
C LEU A 114 -4.26 -11.16 9.30
N GLU A 115 -3.77 -10.13 8.60
CA GLU A 115 -4.23 -9.81 7.25
C GLU A 115 -3.87 -10.91 6.25
N LYS A 116 -2.67 -11.48 6.33
CA LYS A 116 -2.28 -12.64 5.52
C LYS A 116 -3.17 -13.86 5.77
N LEU A 117 -3.50 -14.16 7.03
CA LEU A 117 -4.43 -15.23 7.39
C LEU A 117 -5.83 -14.98 6.82
N ARG A 118 -6.30 -13.73 6.85
CA ARG A 118 -7.57 -13.34 6.24
C ARG A 118 -7.56 -13.58 4.74
N ASP A 119 -6.53 -13.15 4.04
CA ASP A 119 -6.43 -13.33 2.60
C ASP A 119 -6.40 -14.81 2.22
N ALA A 120 -5.76 -15.66 3.04
CA ALA A 120 -5.79 -17.11 2.88
C ALA A 120 -7.20 -17.67 3.10
N ARG A 121 -7.91 -17.22 4.14
CA ARG A 121 -9.30 -17.61 4.40
C ARG A 121 -10.23 -17.24 3.25
N ASP A 122 -10.14 -16.00 2.77
CA ASP A 122 -10.96 -15.51 1.66
C ASP A 122 -10.64 -16.30 0.37
N TYR A 123 -9.37 -16.68 0.14
CA TYR A 123 -8.98 -17.58 -0.94
C TYR A 123 -9.62 -18.97 -0.80
N PHE A 124 -9.45 -19.63 0.34
CA PHE A 124 -10.02 -20.97 0.55
C PHE A 124 -11.55 -20.97 0.52
N THR A 125 -12.21 -19.89 0.95
CA THR A 125 -13.67 -19.74 0.85
C THR A 125 -14.17 -19.77 -0.59
N VAL A 126 -13.41 -19.16 -1.52
CA VAL A 126 -13.78 -19.09 -2.94
C VAL A 126 -13.40 -20.36 -3.70
N TYR A 127 -12.23 -20.92 -3.44
CA TYR A 127 -11.68 -22.03 -4.24
C TYR A 127 -11.91 -23.43 -3.63
N SER A 128 -12.00 -23.53 -2.30
CA SER A 128 -12.10 -24.81 -1.56
C SER A 128 -12.96 -24.68 -0.29
N PRO A 129 -14.29 -24.47 -0.39
CA PRO A 129 -15.16 -24.14 0.74
C PRO A 129 -15.36 -25.26 1.78
N HIS A 130 -14.85 -26.47 1.55
CA HIS A 130 -14.98 -27.63 2.45
C HIS A 130 -13.64 -28.29 2.79
N SER A 131 -12.52 -27.57 2.62
CA SER A 131 -11.21 -28.09 3.02
C SER A 131 -11.02 -28.00 4.53
N VAL A 132 -10.28 -28.97 5.08
CA VAL A 132 -9.79 -28.93 6.47
C VAL A 132 -8.93 -27.68 6.70
N ASP A 133 -8.15 -27.30 5.69
CA ASP A 133 -7.33 -26.08 5.70
C ASP A 133 -8.16 -24.81 5.93
N LEU A 134 -9.39 -24.73 5.41
CA LEU A 134 -10.25 -23.56 5.64
C LEU A 134 -10.69 -23.47 7.10
N GLU A 135 -11.04 -24.61 7.70
CA GLU A 135 -11.44 -24.69 9.11
C GLU A 135 -10.26 -24.32 10.03
N GLU A 136 -9.07 -24.85 9.74
CA GLU A 136 -7.85 -24.55 10.49
C GLU A 136 -7.47 -23.06 10.39
N VAL A 137 -7.43 -22.48 9.17
CA VAL A 137 -7.15 -21.06 8.97
C VAL A 137 -8.20 -20.19 9.67
N SER A 138 -9.48 -20.56 9.61
CA SER A 138 -10.57 -19.81 10.24
C SER A 138 -10.46 -19.83 11.76
N ASN A 139 -10.24 -21.00 12.35
CA ASN A 139 -10.05 -21.16 13.79
C ASN A 139 -8.81 -20.39 14.29
N LEU A 140 -7.71 -20.44 13.53
CA LEU A 140 -6.48 -19.70 13.86
C LEU A 140 -6.70 -18.19 13.76
N PHE A 141 -7.44 -17.72 12.75
CA PHE A 141 -7.81 -16.31 12.59
C PHE A 141 -8.71 -15.82 13.74
N GLU A 142 -9.72 -16.59 14.13
CA GLU A 142 -10.60 -16.27 15.26
C GLU A 142 -9.82 -16.22 16.59
N SER A 143 -8.97 -17.23 16.84
CA SER A 143 -8.07 -17.26 18.01
C SER A 143 -7.14 -16.03 18.05
N GLY A 144 -6.64 -15.59 16.89
CA GLY A 144 -5.85 -14.36 16.78
C GLY A 144 -6.66 -13.09 17.09
N CYS A 145 -7.90 -13.02 16.61
CA CYS A 145 -8.81 -11.91 16.95
C CYS A 145 -9.13 -11.87 18.44
N ASP A 146 -9.42 -13.01 19.06
CA ASP A 146 -9.67 -13.10 20.51
C ASP A 146 -8.47 -12.63 21.33
N ARG A 147 -7.25 -12.97 20.91
CA ARG A 147 -6.02 -12.52 21.54
C ARG A 147 -5.82 -11.01 21.41
N LEU A 148 -6.16 -10.45 20.25
CA LEU A 148 -6.14 -9.01 20.03
C LEU A 148 -7.14 -8.28 20.95
N ILE A 149 -8.34 -8.83 21.12
CA ILE A 149 -9.36 -8.29 22.04
C ILE A 149 -8.91 -8.40 23.50
N LYS A 150 -8.29 -9.52 23.89
CA LYS A 150 -7.71 -9.70 25.23
C LYS A 150 -6.60 -8.69 25.50
N GLU A 151 -5.71 -8.47 24.55
CA GLU A 151 -4.66 -7.45 24.67
C GLU A 151 -5.25 -6.04 24.81
N PHE A 152 -6.24 -5.71 23.96
CA PHE A 152 -6.98 -4.45 24.07
C PHE A 152 -7.58 -4.26 25.48
N ARG A 153 -8.19 -5.31 26.05
CA ARG A 153 -8.71 -5.30 27.42
C ARG A 153 -7.61 -5.09 28.45
N ILE A 154 -6.48 -5.77 28.32
CA ILE A 154 -5.34 -5.64 29.25
C ILE A 154 -4.77 -4.23 29.20
N ILE A 155 -4.57 -3.66 28.01
CA ILE A 155 -4.08 -2.30 27.82
C ILE A 155 -5.06 -1.30 28.47
N LEU A 156 -6.36 -1.47 28.23
CA LEU A 156 -7.38 -0.63 28.86
C LEU A 156 -7.36 -0.74 30.38
N GLN A 157 -7.38 -1.96 30.94
CA GLN A 157 -7.39 -2.17 32.40
C GLN A 157 -6.12 -1.66 33.07
N LYS A 158 -4.96 -1.84 32.44
CA LYS A 158 -3.67 -1.42 33.00
C LYS A 158 -3.52 0.09 33.07
N ASN A 159 -4.09 0.81 32.11
CA ASN A 159 -3.99 2.27 32.03
C ASN A 159 -5.23 2.99 32.59
N SER A 160 -6.31 2.27 32.87
CA SER A 160 -7.49 2.82 33.55
C SER A 160 -7.21 2.86 35.05
N HIS A 161 -6.63 3.97 35.52
CA HIS A 161 -6.49 4.23 36.95
C HIS A 161 -7.69 5.03 37.48
N PRO A 162 -8.19 4.73 38.69
CA PRO A 162 -9.19 5.57 39.35
C PRO A 162 -8.64 6.99 39.50
N VAL A 163 -9.44 7.97 39.11
CA VAL A 163 -9.06 9.38 39.12
C VAL A 163 -8.89 9.83 40.57
N PRO A 164 -7.71 10.33 40.98
CA PRO A 164 -7.51 10.84 42.33
C PRO A 164 -8.54 11.91 42.68
N ASP A 165 -9.07 11.86 43.91
CA ASP A 165 -10.16 12.72 44.38
C ASP A 165 -9.82 14.22 44.26
N SER A 166 -8.54 14.58 44.35
CA SER A 166 -8.07 15.96 44.18
C SER A 166 -8.34 16.51 42.78
N ILE A 167 -8.20 15.68 41.73
CA ILE A 167 -8.44 16.08 40.34
C ILE A 167 -9.95 16.18 40.06
N LEU A 168 -10.74 15.30 40.68
CA LEU A 168 -12.20 15.34 40.60
C LEU A 168 -12.80 16.60 41.23
N ILE A 169 -12.24 17.03 42.36
CA ILE A 169 -12.64 18.28 43.01
C ILE A 169 -12.24 19.48 42.15
N ASP A 170 -11.01 19.53 41.62
CA ASP A 170 -10.60 20.62 40.72
C ASP A 170 -11.49 20.68 39.46
N LEU A 171 -11.82 19.54 38.86
CA LEU A 171 -12.76 19.43 37.72
C LEU A 171 -14.18 19.87 38.06
N ALA A 172 -14.66 19.62 39.27
CA ALA A 172 -15.99 20.06 39.71
C ALA A 172 -16.05 21.57 40.01
N THR A 173 -14.89 22.19 40.28
CA THR A 173 -14.79 23.59 40.73
C THR A 173 -14.36 24.55 39.61
N SER A 174 -13.87 24.05 38.48
CA SER A 174 -13.36 24.89 37.38
C SER A 174 -14.00 24.57 36.03
N GLU A 175 -14.54 25.60 35.37
CA GLU A 175 -15.27 25.50 34.09
C GLU A 175 -14.37 25.26 32.86
N ASP A 176 -13.04 25.42 32.99
CA ASP A 176 -12.10 25.51 31.85
C ASP A 176 -11.03 24.39 31.82
N LEU A 177 -11.25 23.25 32.47
CA LEU A 177 -10.27 22.16 32.43
C LEU A 177 -10.42 21.27 31.19
N THR A 178 -9.34 21.16 30.41
CA THR A 178 -9.12 20.09 29.44
C THR A 178 -9.25 18.73 30.13
N PRO A 179 -9.95 17.75 29.53
CA PRO A 179 -10.12 16.42 30.11
C PRO A 179 -8.77 15.83 30.53
N PRO A 180 -8.67 15.14 31.68
CA PRO A 180 -7.42 14.53 32.10
C PRO A 180 -6.90 13.59 31.01
N GLU A 181 -5.62 13.71 30.64
CA GLU A 181 -4.96 12.75 29.75
C GLU A 181 -4.85 11.39 30.46
N HIS A 182 -5.92 10.60 30.42
CA HIS A 182 -6.00 9.29 31.08
C HIS A 182 -5.07 8.25 30.43
N PHE A 183 -4.64 8.48 29.18
CA PHE A 183 -3.82 7.54 28.43
C PHE A 183 -2.63 8.26 27.79
N SER A 184 -1.44 7.66 27.89
CA SER A 184 -0.27 8.12 27.14
C SER A 184 -0.54 8.07 25.63
N VAL A 185 -0.02 9.04 24.87
CA VAL A 185 -0.13 9.13 23.39
C VAL A 185 0.23 7.81 22.69
N ARG A 186 1.21 7.06 23.21
CA ARG A 186 1.62 5.76 22.67
C ARG A 186 0.53 4.69 22.83
N VAL A 187 -0.12 4.66 23.99
CA VAL A 187 -1.21 3.73 24.31
C VAL A 187 -2.46 4.07 23.50
N MET A 188 -2.78 5.35 23.35
CA MET A 188 -3.89 5.79 22.50
C MET A 188 -3.67 5.41 21.03
N SER A 189 -2.44 5.55 20.51
CA SER A 189 -2.11 5.12 19.15
C SER A 189 -2.30 3.61 18.93
N GLN A 190 -1.84 2.79 19.89
CA GLN A 190 -2.04 1.33 19.85
C GLN A 190 -3.52 0.95 19.94
N LEU A 191 -4.27 1.53 20.89
CA LEU A 191 -5.71 1.32 21.03
C LEU A 191 -6.47 1.75 19.77
N GLN A 192 -6.07 2.87 19.15
CA GLN A 192 -6.69 3.35 17.92
C GLN A 192 -6.37 2.45 16.73
N ALA A 193 -5.15 1.92 16.63
CA ALA A 193 -4.77 0.96 15.58
C ALA A 193 -5.58 -0.34 15.70
N ILE A 194 -5.69 -0.89 16.92
CA ILE A 194 -6.49 -2.10 17.21
C ILE A 194 -7.97 -1.83 16.93
N THR A 195 -8.52 -0.73 17.44
CA THR A 195 -9.94 -0.38 17.27
C THR A 195 -10.27 -0.16 15.79
N ARG A 196 -9.42 0.55 15.04
CA ARG A 196 -9.61 0.76 13.59
C ARG A 196 -9.61 -0.58 12.85
N TYR A 197 -8.72 -1.49 13.22
CA TYR A 197 -8.66 -2.83 12.63
C TYR A 197 -9.93 -3.64 12.94
N LEU A 198 -10.39 -3.66 14.21
CA LEU A 198 -11.59 -4.39 14.63
C LEU A 198 -12.89 -3.80 14.02
N VAL A 199 -13.01 -2.48 13.94
CA VAL A 199 -14.17 -1.77 13.37
C VAL A 199 -14.29 -2.02 11.87
N ASN A 200 -13.19 -1.91 11.11
CA ASN A 200 -13.21 -2.12 9.66
C ASN A 200 -13.56 -3.56 9.25
N LYS A 201 -13.57 -4.51 10.20
CA LYS A 201 -13.75 -5.95 9.93
C LYS A 201 -15.03 -6.54 10.53
N GLY A 202 -15.87 -5.72 11.17
CA GLY A 202 -17.21 -6.12 11.60
C GLY A 202 -17.31 -6.75 13.01
N LEU A 203 -16.21 -6.89 13.75
CA LEU A 203 -16.17 -7.39 15.14
C LEU A 203 -16.58 -6.31 16.17
N SER A 204 -17.51 -5.43 15.78
CA SER A 204 -17.72 -4.16 16.48
C SER A 204 -18.38 -4.30 17.86
N THR A 205 -19.16 -5.35 18.06
CA THR A 205 -19.92 -5.60 19.28
C THR A 205 -19.03 -5.99 20.46
N ASP A 206 -18.03 -6.84 20.25
CA ASP A 206 -17.24 -7.39 21.34
C ASP A 206 -16.25 -6.39 21.93
N PHE A 207 -15.60 -5.57 21.08
CA PHE A 207 -14.71 -4.51 21.57
C PHE A 207 -15.49 -3.40 22.29
N MET A 208 -16.68 -3.03 21.79
CA MET A 208 -17.53 -1.99 22.41
C MET A 208 -18.03 -2.45 23.77
N ASN A 209 -18.39 -3.74 23.92
CA ASN A 209 -18.75 -4.33 25.20
C ASN A 209 -17.58 -4.29 26.19
N VAL A 210 -16.36 -4.58 25.74
CA VAL A 210 -15.15 -4.49 26.58
C VAL A 210 -14.88 -3.04 27.01
N TYR A 211 -14.99 -2.08 26.10
CA TYR A 211 -14.83 -0.66 26.40
C TYR A 211 -15.90 -0.16 27.38
N PHE A 212 -17.17 -0.52 27.17
CA PHE A 212 -18.28 -0.18 28.06
C PHE A 212 -18.09 -0.80 29.46
N GLN A 213 -17.68 -2.06 29.53
CA GLN A 213 -17.43 -2.75 30.80
C GLN A 213 -16.35 -2.04 31.62
N VAL A 214 -15.22 -1.65 30.99
CA VAL A 214 -14.14 -0.91 31.64
C VAL A 214 -14.59 0.51 32.01
N SER A 215 -15.33 1.19 31.13
CA SER A 215 -15.88 2.53 31.41
C SER A 215 -16.92 2.52 32.55
N SER A 216 -17.65 1.42 32.75
CA SER A 216 -18.58 1.29 33.88
C SER A 216 -17.86 1.28 35.23
N VAL A 217 -16.58 0.88 35.29
CA VAL A 217 -15.77 0.95 36.52
C VAL A 217 -15.54 2.40 36.94
N LEU A 218 -15.30 3.30 35.98
CA LEU A 218 -15.23 4.74 36.24
C LEU A 218 -16.58 5.29 36.72
N LEU A 219 -17.68 4.89 36.08
CA LEU A 219 -19.03 5.28 36.49
C LEU A 219 -19.35 4.79 37.92
N HIS A 220 -18.93 3.57 38.26
CA HIS A 220 -19.09 2.99 39.59
C HIS A 220 -18.25 3.76 40.63
N TYR A 221 -17.03 4.14 40.31
CA TYR A 221 -16.19 5.00 41.16
C TYR A 221 -16.84 6.37 41.42
N LEU A 222 -17.32 7.04 40.36
CA LEU A 222 -18.04 8.32 40.48
C LEU A 222 -19.34 8.19 41.28
N THR A 223 -20.02 7.05 41.16
CA THR A 223 -21.23 6.75 41.93
C THR A 223 -20.90 6.56 43.42
N CYS A 224 -19.89 5.76 43.77
CA CYS A 224 -19.43 5.60 45.15
C CYS A 224 -18.97 6.92 45.76
N LEU A 225 -18.28 7.77 45.00
CA LEU A 225 -17.84 9.08 45.46
C LEU A 225 -19.04 10.01 45.69
N ARG A 226 -20.00 10.07 44.76
CA ARG A 226 -21.27 10.79 44.95
C ARG A 226 -22.01 10.34 46.22
N ASP A 227 -22.07 9.03 46.45
CA ASP A 227 -22.78 8.47 47.59
C ASP A 227 -22.04 8.81 48.90
N PHE A 228 -20.71 8.78 48.92
CA PHE A 228 -19.89 9.25 50.06
C PHE A 228 -20.11 10.74 50.38
N TYR A 229 -20.18 11.61 49.37
CA TYR A 229 -20.48 13.04 49.59
C TYR A 229 -21.92 13.26 50.04
N ARG A 230 -22.88 12.49 49.54
CA ARG A 230 -24.26 12.51 50.04
C ARG A 230 -24.29 12.12 51.52
N ASP A 231 -23.58 11.07 51.92
CA ASP A 231 -23.51 10.63 53.31
C ASP A 231 -22.85 11.68 54.22
N ILE A 232 -21.81 12.38 53.75
CA ILE A 232 -21.20 13.51 54.48
C ILE A 232 -22.16 14.69 54.62
N ILE A 233 -22.92 15.03 53.57
CA ILE A 233 -23.93 16.10 53.62
C ILE A 233 -25.06 15.71 54.58
N GLU A 234 -25.52 14.46 54.54
CA GLU A 234 -26.55 13.95 55.46
C GLU A 234 -26.04 13.92 56.92
N MET A 235 -24.79 13.51 57.18
CA MET A 235 -24.16 13.56 58.50
C MET A 235 -23.93 14.99 59.01
N SER A 236 -23.58 15.94 58.13
CA SER A 236 -23.41 17.35 58.52
C SER A 236 -24.76 18.04 58.79
N ILE A 237 -25.83 17.67 58.09
CA ILE A 237 -27.20 18.11 58.40
C ILE A 237 -27.64 17.53 59.75
N PHE A 238 -27.36 16.25 60.02
CA PHE A 238 -27.74 15.58 61.27
C PHE A 238 -27.01 16.17 62.50
N THR A 239 -25.72 16.50 62.36
CA THR A 239 -24.93 17.14 63.42
C THR A 239 -25.32 18.61 63.62
N CYS A 240 -25.71 19.33 62.56
CA CYS A 240 -26.26 20.69 62.68
C CYS A 240 -27.65 20.70 63.38
N HIS A 241 -28.50 19.71 63.10
CA HIS A 241 -29.77 19.54 63.81
C HIS A 241 -29.58 19.14 65.29
N GLN A 242 -28.60 18.31 65.62
CA GLN A 242 -28.24 18.04 67.01
C GLN A 242 -27.63 19.25 67.73
N GLY A 243 -26.85 20.08 67.03
CA GLY A 243 -26.33 21.35 67.56
C GLY A 243 -27.43 22.37 67.87
N GLN A 244 -28.46 22.49 67.02
CA GLN A 244 -29.63 23.34 67.27
C GLN A 244 -30.51 22.85 68.43
N ILE A 245 -30.56 21.53 68.68
CA ILE A 245 -31.28 20.96 69.83
C ILE A 245 -30.51 21.22 71.14
N LEU A 246 -29.18 21.18 71.10
CA LEU A 246 -28.35 21.53 72.27
C LEU A 246 -28.41 23.03 72.60
N ASP A 247 -28.41 23.93 71.62
CA ASP A 247 -28.60 25.37 71.87
C ASP A 247 -30.01 25.73 72.37
N CYS A 248 -31.05 25.00 71.95
CA CYS A 248 -32.41 25.15 72.50
C CYS A 248 -32.55 24.69 73.96
N SER A 249 -31.63 23.86 74.47
CA SER A 249 -31.69 23.34 75.84
C SER A 249 -30.87 24.13 76.86
N MET A 250 -29.98 25.04 76.43
CA MET A 250 -29.27 25.97 77.32
C MET A 250 -29.88 27.39 77.38
N GLY A 251 -30.93 27.68 76.59
CA GLY A 251 -31.63 28.98 76.58
C GLY A 251 -32.88 29.11 77.47
N ARG A 252 -33.17 28.13 78.34
CA ARG A 252 -34.24 28.23 79.36
C ARG A 252 -33.63 28.15 80.76
N ALA A 253 -32.91 29.21 81.14
CA ALA A 253 -32.64 29.55 82.53
C ALA A 253 -33.60 30.66 82.96
#